data_AF-A0A8S9S268-F1
#
_entry.id   AF-A0A8S9S268-F1
#
_cell.length_a   1.000
_cell.length_b   1.000
_cell.length_c   1.000
_cell.angle_alpha   90.00
_cell.angle_beta   90.00
_cell.angle_gamma   90.00
#
_symmetry.space_group_name_H-M   'P 1'
#
loop_
_entity.id
_entity.type
_entity.pdbx_description
1 polymer ?
#
loop_
_entity_poly.entity_id
_entity_poly.type
_entity_poly.pdbx_seq_one_letter_code
_entity_poly.pdbx_strand_id
1 'polypeptide(L)'
;MQHMKILMYMLAGRHKEMLHREGLAFTTPHLVSEIQELWKRFKPLRRKDLFQWGKRLTELVLKAGEKWMEDVTTIYTPMIWADKHWVGLAINLYMGYVEIMDPQPSLNKDKKVSTFMEALLTAFPYLVKKVAKPQQTQFRGLEPFYWKRMKDIYINERSGDCGPLSIKFMEFHAHGDPAPHMSGITDIAVDDLRKQYAMDVYKTIVLPAYHAPTFP
;
A
#
# COMPACT_ATOMS: atom_id res chain seq x y z
N MET A 1 -10.56 8.26 -3.41
CA MET A 1 -9.35 8.37 -2.56
C MET A 1 -9.66 8.30 -1.06
N GLN A 2 -10.58 9.10 -0.52
CA GLN A 2 -10.84 9.20 0.92
C GLN A 2 -11.25 7.88 1.62
N HIS A 3 -12.14 7.08 1.03
CA HIS A 3 -12.55 5.79 1.63
C HIS A 3 -11.38 4.82 1.81
N MET A 4 -10.47 4.74 0.83
CA MET A 4 -9.29 3.88 0.91
C MET A 4 -8.34 4.31 2.02
N LYS A 5 -8.15 5.63 2.22
CA LYS A 5 -7.37 6.19 3.33
C LYS A 5 -7.94 5.72 4.68
N ILE A 6 -9.26 5.81 4.84
CA ILE A 6 -9.96 5.40 6.06
C ILE A 6 -9.76 3.91 6.33
N LEU A 7 -9.97 3.05 5.33
CA LEU A 7 -9.79 1.61 5.47
C LEU A 7 -8.36 1.23 5.85
N MET A 8 -7.35 1.88 5.24
CA MET A 8 -5.95 1.63 5.57
C MET A 8 -5.61 2.02 7.02
N TYR A 9 -6.12 3.15 7.53
CA TYR A 9 -5.90 3.49 8.94
C TYR A 9 -6.59 2.52 9.89
N MET A 10 -7.82 2.13 9.57
CA MET A 10 -8.58 1.16 10.36
C MET A 10 -7.83 -0.18 10.43
N LEU A 11 -7.34 -0.71 9.30
CA LEU A 11 -6.54 -1.93 9.28
C LEU A 11 -5.20 -1.77 10.01
N ALA A 12 -4.49 -0.65 9.82
CA ALA A 12 -3.23 -0.41 10.51
C ALA A 12 -3.40 -0.40 12.04
N GLY A 13 -4.51 0.19 12.53
CA GLY A 13 -4.85 0.16 13.94
C GLY A 13 -5.24 -1.24 14.43
N ARG A 14 -6.11 -1.94 13.68
CA ARG A 14 -6.57 -3.30 14.00
C ARG A 14 -5.42 -4.30 14.14
N HIS A 15 -4.44 -4.23 13.24
CA HIS A 15 -3.36 -5.21 13.13
C HIS A 15 -2.04 -4.72 13.71
N LYS A 16 -2.04 -3.62 14.48
CA LYS A 16 -0.82 -2.93 14.93
C LYS A 16 0.22 -3.87 15.56
N GLU A 17 -0.20 -4.75 16.46
CA GLU A 17 0.71 -5.66 17.16
C GLU A 17 1.34 -6.70 16.23
N MET A 18 0.52 -7.28 15.33
CA MET A 18 1.01 -8.22 14.31
C MET A 18 1.97 -7.51 13.36
N LEU A 19 1.58 -6.35 12.84
CA LEU A 19 2.39 -5.56 11.90
C LEU A 19 3.76 -5.24 12.49
N HIS A 20 3.80 -4.78 13.75
CA HIS A 20 5.04 -4.51 14.45
C HIS A 20 5.91 -5.76 14.61
N ARG A 21 5.32 -6.88 15.04
CA ARG A 21 6.05 -8.15 15.26
C ARG A 21 6.65 -8.70 13.97
N GLU A 22 5.92 -8.62 12.86
CA GLU A 22 6.34 -9.18 11.56
C GLU A 22 7.15 -8.18 10.72
N GLY A 23 7.40 -6.97 11.23
CA GLY A 23 8.12 -5.91 10.52
C GLY A 23 7.39 -5.43 9.26
N LEU A 24 6.07 -5.30 9.34
CA LEU A 24 5.17 -4.89 8.26
C LEU A 24 4.55 -3.54 8.58
N ALA A 25 4.20 -2.76 7.55
CA ALA A 25 3.47 -1.51 7.74
C ALA A 25 2.34 -1.33 6.71
N PHE A 26 1.19 -0.88 7.17
CA PHE A 26 0.08 -0.44 6.32
C PHE A 26 0.12 1.08 6.15
N THR A 27 0.16 1.53 4.90
CA THR A 27 0.21 2.96 4.55
C THR A 27 -0.95 3.36 3.64
N THR A 28 -1.25 4.65 3.62
CA THR A 28 -2.37 5.18 2.82
C THR A 28 -1.95 5.38 1.37
N PRO A 29 -2.92 5.44 0.41
CA PRO A 29 -2.58 5.64 -1.00
C PRO A 29 -1.82 6.93 -1.33
N HIS A 30 -1.70 7.87 -0.38
CA HIS A 30 -0.89 9.07 -0.52
C HIS A 30 0.59 8.81 -0.73
N LEU A 31 1.11 7.69 -0.21
CA LEU A 31 2.50 7.30 -0.45
C LEU A 31 2.78 7.24 -1.96
N VAL A 32 1.92 6.54 -2.70
CA VAL A 32 2.10 6.36 -4.14
C VAL A 32 1.65 7.59 -4.91
N SER A 33 0.52 8.22 -4.53
CA SER A 33 0.00 9.36 -5.28
C SER A 33 0.95 10.57 -5.24
N GLU A 34 1.56 10.88 -4.10
CA GLU A 34 2.51 12.00 -4.01
C GLU A 34 3.79 11.72 -4.82
N ILE A 35 4.24 10.47 -4.89
CA ILE A 35 5.37 10.09 -5.76
C ILE A 35 5.01 10.29 -7.23
N GLN A 36 3.80 9.88 -7.64
CA GLN A 36 3.31 10.07 -9.01
C GLN A 36 3.19 11.55 -9.38
N GLU A 37 2.72 12.40 -8.46
CA GLU A 37 2.65 13.85 -8.65
C GLU A 37 4.05 14.48 -8.83
N LEU A 38 5.02 14.04 -8.02
CA LEU A 38 6.40 14.53 -8.08
C LEU A 38 7.20 13.95 -9.27
N TRP A 39 6.70 12.90 -9.91
CA TRP A 39 7.40 12.16 -10.97
C TRP A 39 7.87 13.06 -12.12
N LYS A 40 7.03 14.01 -12.57
CA LYS A 40 7.37 14.92 -13.67
C LYS A 40 8.61 15.78 -13.37
N ARG A 41 8.82 16.12 -12.09
CA ARG A 41 9.98 16.89 -11.62
C ARG A 41 11.18 15.98 -11.35
N PHE A 42 10.94 14.76 -10.89
CA PHE A 42 11.98 13.81 -10.53
C PHE A 42 12.63 13.13 -11.75
N LYS A 43 11.83 12.66 -12.71
CA LYS A 43 12.27 11.88 -13.88
C LYS A 43 13.42 12.53 -14.67
N PRO A 44 13.37 13.82 -15.06
CA PRO A 44 14.39 14.42 -15.92
C PRO A 44 15.71 14.73 -15.19
N LEU A 45 15.77 14.58 -13.86
CA LEU A 45 16.96 14.96 -13.10
C LEU A 45 18.14 14.05 -13.41
N ARG A 46 19.31 14.67 -13.64
CA ARG A 46 20.59 13.98 -13.76
C ARG A 46 21.10 13.50 -12.39
N ARG A 47 21.05 14.37 -11.37
CA ARG A 47 21.40 14.03 -9.98
C ARG A 47 20.15 13.88 -9.13
N LYS A 48 19.62 12.66 -9.05
CA LYS A 48 18.37 12.33 -8.34
C LYS A 48 18.53 12.30 -6.81
N ASP A 49 19.74 12.06 -6.30
CA ASP A 49 20.03 12.07 -4.85
C ASP A 49 19.73 13.41 -4.15
N LEU A 50 19.81 14.51 -4.88
CA LEU A 50 19.57 15.86 -4.36
C LEU A 50 18.09 16.26 -4.42
N PHE A 51 17.21 15.36 -4.84
CA PHE A 51 15.80 15.68 -4.99
C PHE A 51 15.14 16.01 -3.64
N GLN A 52 14.40 17.12 -3.63
CA GLN A 52 13.62 17.54 -2.47
C GLN A 52 12.23 16.91 -2.54
N TRP A 53 11.98 15.95 -1.66
CA TRP A 53 10.66 15.36 -1.49
C TRP A 53 9.73 16.33 -0.78
N GLY A 54 8.42 16.22 -1.04
CA GLY A 54 7.41 16.98 -0.30
C GLY A 54 7.50 16.71 1.20
N LYS A 55 7.16 17.73 2.01
CA LYS A 55 7.15 17.63 3.47
C LYS A 55 6.30 16.44 3.94
N ARG A 56 5.14 16.22 3.32
CA ARG A 56 4.21 15.15 3.68
C ARG A 56 4.76 13.74 3.41
N LEU A 57 5.33 13.46 2.23
CA LEU A 57 6.08 12.22 2.00
C LEU A 57 7.22 12.06 3.00
N THR A 58 7.97 13.13 3.23
CA THR A 58 9.11 13.10 4.15
C THR A 58 8.65 12.76 5.56
N GLU A 59 7.57 13.37 6.05
CA GLU A 59 6.94 13.06 7.34
C GLU A 59 6.34 11.66 7.39
N LEU A 60 5.78 11.15 6.29
CA LEU A 60 5.24 9.78 6.23
C LEU A 60 6.35 8.75 6.40
N VAL A 61 7.47 8.94 5.71
CA VAL A 61 8.61 8.01 5.73
C VAL A 61 9.49 8.20 6.97
N LEU A 62 9.57 9.43 7.52
CA LEU A 62 10.31 9.75 8.75
C LEU A 62 9.47 9.70 10.03
N LYS A 63 8.17 9.35 9.96
CA LYS A 63 7.29 9.41 11.12
C LYS A 63 7.85 8.56 12.25
N ALA A 64 7.97 9.15 13.44
CA ALA A 64 8.47 8.48 14.64
C ALA A 64 7.57 7.28 15.01
N GLY A 65 8.18 6.10 15.12
CA GLY A 65 7.55 4.88 15.61
C GLY A 65 8.12 3.61 14.99
N GLU A 66 8.45 3.64 13.70
CA GLU A 66 8.89 2.46 12.94
C GLU A 66 9.87 2.88 11.84
N LYS A 67 11.17 2.65 12.06
CA LYS A 67 12.21 3.00 11.11
C LYS A 67 12.18 2.04 9.92
N TRP A 68 11.86 2.53 8.73
CA TRP A 68 11.91 1.72 7.52
C TRP A 68 13.32 1.17 7.29
N MET A 69 13.41 -0.07 6.79
CA MET A 69 14.64 -0.87 6.68
C MET A 69 15.21 -1.40 8.01
N GLU A 70 14.78 -0.90 9.16
CA GLU A 70 15.13 -1.44 10.48
C GLU A 70 13.95 -2.23 11.07
N ASP A 71 12.87 -1.53 11.41
CA ASP A 71 11.68 -2.08 12.05
C ASP A 71 10.64 -2.54 11.02
N VAL A 72 10.67 -1.95 9.82
CA VAL A 72 9.72 -2.26 8.73
C VAL A 72 10.48 -2.73 7.50
N THR A 73 10.17 -3.94 7.05
CA THR A 73 10.75 -4.58 5.87
C THR A 73 9.80 -4.56 4.68
N THR A 74 8.49 -4.60 4.92
CA THR A 74 7.47 -4.64 3.86
C THR A 74 6.36 -3.62 4.12
N ILE A 75 6.05 -2.84 3.10
CA ILE A 75 5.02 -1.81 3.16
C ILE A 75 3.86 -2.20 2.26
N TYR A 76 2.65 -2.17 2.81
CA TYR A 76 1.45 -2.32 2.03
C TYR A 76 0.80 -0.96 1.78
N THR A 77 0.44 -0.72 0.53
CA THR A 77 -0.28 0.49 0.13
C THR A 77 -1.20 0.18 -1.04
N PRO A 78 -2.43 0.71 -1.06
CA PRO A 78 -3.24 0.67 -2.26
C PRO A 78 -2.70 1.67 -3.28
N MET A 79 -2.90 1.36 -4.57
CA MET A 79 -2.59 2.23 -5.70
C MET A 79 -3.79 2.26 -6.63
N ILE A 80 -4.09 3.44 -7.20
CA ILE A 80 -5.14 3.59 -8.20
C ILE A 80 -4.51 3.74 -9.58
N TRP A 81 -4.99 2.95 -10.54
CA TRP A 81 -4.58 3.00 -11.94
C TRP A 81 -5.66 3.67 -12.78
N ALA A 82 -5.22 4.65 -13.59
CA ALA A 82 -6.07 5.47 -14.46
C ALA A 82 -7.32 6.01 -13.76
N ASP A 83 -7.20 6.35 -12.47
CA ASP A 83 -8.27 6.87 -11.60
C ASP A 83 -9.52 5.99 -11.49
N LYS A 84 -9.40 4.70 -11.82
CA LYS A 84 -10.54 3.77 -11.93
C LYS A 84 -10.33 2.44 -11.23
N HIS A 85 -9.12 1.90 -11.27
CA HIS A 85 -8.86 0.54 -10.81
C HIS A 85 -7.93 0.53 -9.61
N TRP A 86 -8.41 0.02 -8.48
CA TRP A 86 -7.59 -0.15 -7.28
C TRP A 86 -6.84 -1.48 -7.33
N VAL A 87 -5.58 -1.43 -6.92
CA VAL A 87 -4.74 -2.61 -6.65
C VAL A 87 -4.09 -2.47 -5.27
N GLY A 88 -3.77 -3.61 -4.64
CA GLY A 88 -2.92 -3.66 -3.47
C GLY A 88 -1.46 -3.83 -3.87
N LEU A 89 -0.55 -3.14 -3.19
CA LEU A 89 0.90 -3.34 -3.35
C LEU A 89 1.49 -3.87 -2.04
N ALA A 90 2.37 -4.86 -2.11
CA ALA A 90 3.30 -5.21 -1.05
C ALA A 90 4.72 -4.89 -1.52
N ILE A 91 5.34 -3.88 -0.90
CA ILE A 91 6.64 -3.32 -1.28
C ILE A 91 7.67 -3.84 -0.29
N ASN A 92 8.43 -4.86 -0.66
CA ASN A 92 9.55 -5.35 0.13
C ASN A 92 10.74 -4.40 -0.08
N LEU A 93 11.18 -3.72 0.97
CA LEU A 93 12.21 -2.69 0.89
C LEU A 93 13.62 -3.27 0.66
N TYR A 94 13.92 -4.40 1.31
CA TYR A 94 15.22 -5.06 1.23
C TYR A 94 15.47 -5.63 -0.17
N MET A 95 14.51 -6.44 -0.65
CA MET A 95 14.53 -7.03 -1.99
C MET A 95 14.21 -5.99 -3.08
N GLY A 96 13.62 -4.84 -2.71
CA GLY A 96 13.06 -3.78 -3.57
C GLY A 96 12.30 -4.33 -4.73
N TYR A 97 11.22 -4.90 -4.28
CA TYR A 97 10.38 -5.75 -5.03
C TYR A 97 8.95 -5.43 -4.65
N VAL A 98 8.08 -5.36 -5.64
CA VAL A 98 6.67 -5.05 -5.44
C VAL A 98 5.80 -6.20 -5.93
N GLU A 99 5.05 -6.79 -5.02
CA GLU A 99 3.94 -7.69 -5.33
C GLU A 99 2.68 -6.88 -5.56
N ILE A 100 2.08 -7.08 -6.74
CA ILE A 100 0.82 -6.44 -7.11
C ILE A 100 -0.31 -7.43 -6.94
N MET A 101 -1.20 -7.14 -6.00
CA MET A 101 -2.48 -7.81 -5.78
C MET A 101 -3.54 -7.09 -6.61
N ASP A 102 -3.72 -7.54 -7.84
CA ASP A 102 -4.63 -6.95 -8.82
C ASP A 102 -5.95 -7.75 -8.87
N PRO A 103 -7.08 -7.20 -8.37
CA PRO A 103 -8.34 -7.92 -8.34
C PRO A 103 -8.96 -8.14 -9.73
N GLN A 104 -8.51 -7.47 -10.79
CA GLN A 104 -9.05 -7.65 -12.13
C GLN A 104 -7.96 -7.52 -13.20
N PRO A 105 -7.08 -8.53 -13.33
CA PRO A 105 -5.87 -8.43 -14.14
C PRO A 105 -6.14 -8.24 -15.65
N SER A 106 -7.31 -8.66 -16.14
CA SER A 106 -7.73 -8.50 -17.53
C SER A 106 -7.88 -7.03 -17.96
N LEU A 107 -8.11 -6.10 -17.02
CA LEU A 107 -8.27 -4.67 -17.34
C LEU A 107 -6.99 -4.03 -17.87
N ASN A 108 -5.82 -4.48 -17.41
CA ASN A 108 -4.55 -3.86 -17.73
C ASN A 108 -3.48 -4.91 -18.03
N LYS A 109 -3.06 -4.99 -19.30
CA LYS A 109 -1.92 -5.81 -19.72
C LYS A 109 -0.62 -5.30 -19.06
N ASP A 110 0.35 -6.19 -18.89
CA ASP A 110 1.62 -5.88 -18.21
C ASP A 110 2.34 -4.65 -18.78
N LYS A 111 2.32 -4.46 -20.11
CA LYS A 111 2.87 -3.24 -20.74
C LYS A 111 2.28 -1.96 -20.15
N LYS A 112 0.98 -1.93 -19.88
CA LYS A 112 0.29 -0.78 -19.28
C LYS A 112 0.59 -0.69 -17.78
N VAL A 113 0.64 -1.81 -17.08
CA VAL A 113 1.03 -1.84 -15.66
C VAL A 113 2.43 -1.29 -15.44
N SER A 114 3.41 -1.63 -16.29
CA SER A 114 4.74 -1.05 -16.27
C SER A 114 4.71 0.48 -16.33
N THR A 115 3.81 1.07 -17.12
CA THR A 115 3.67 2.54 -17.18
C THR A 115 3.11 3.15 -15.91
N PHE A 116 2.18 2.47 -15.23
CA PHE A 116 1.66 2.96 -13.94
C PHE A 116 2.72 2.88 -12.84
N MET A 117 3.49 1.79 -12.84
CA MET A 117 4.48 1.49 -11.81
C MET A 117 5.79 2.27 -11.97
N GLU A 118 6.14 2.75 -13.18
CA GLU A 118 7.42 3.40 -13.50
C GLU A 118 7.84 4.45 -12.46
N ALA A 119 6.90 5.35 -12.12
CA ALA A 119 7.14 6.43 -11.17
C ALA A 119 7.51 5.90 -9.78
N LEU A 120 6.74 4.95 -9.26
CA LEU A 120 6.99 4.35 -7.96
C LEU A 120 8.34 3.62 -7.99
N LEU A 121 8.52 2.68 -8.91
CA LEU A 121 9.68 1.80 -8.94
C LEU A 121 11.01 2.55 -9.09
N THR A 122 11.02 3.66 -9.84
CA THR A 122 12.23 4.45 -10.08
C THR A 122 12.51 5.44 -8.95
N ALA A 123 11.46 6.05 -8.38
CA ALA A 123 11.61 7.13 -7.42
C ALA A 123 11.75 6.62 -5.96
N PHE A 124 11.11 5.49 -5.66
CA PHE A 124 11.06 4.94 -4.30
C PHE A 124 12.43 4.58 -3.68
N PRO A 125 13.41 4.00 -4.40
CA PRO A 125 14.75 3.75 -3.84
C PRO A 125 15.41 5.02 -3.28
N TYR A 126 15.23 6.15 -3.96
CA TYR A 126 15.78 7.44 -3.56
C TYR A 126 15.05 8.04 -2.35
N LEU A 127 13.76 7.72 -2.18
CA LEU A 127 12.99 8.09 -0.99
C LEU A 127 13.44 7.26 0.21
N VAL A 128 13.56 5.93 0.04
CA VAL A 128 14.00 4.99 1.10
C VAL A 128 15.43 5.31 1.57
N LYS A 129 16.34 5.68 0.66
CA LYS A 129 17.72 6.09 1.02
C LYS A 129 17.78 7.24 2.04
N LYS A 130 16.75 8.10 2.12
CA LYS A 130 16.74 9.20 3.10
C LYS A 130 16.50 8.73 4.54
N VAL A 131 15.98 7.53 4.73
CA VAL A 131 15.61 6.99 6.05
C VAL A 131 16.40 5.74 6.42
N ALA A 132 16.95 5.06 5.42
CA ALA A 132 17.79 3.88 5.61
C ALA A 132 19.22 4.28 6.02
N LYS A 133 19.84 3.48 6.91
CA LYS A 133 21.28 3.57 7.16
C LYS A 133 22.06 3.18 5.90
N PRO A 134 23.23 3.78 5.64
CA PRO A 134 24.03 3.46 4.44
C PRO A 134 24.27 1.96 4.22
N GLN A 135 24.54 1.21 5.30
CA GLN A 135 24.79 -0.24 5.27
C GLN A 135 23.58 -1.05 4.78
N GLN A 136 22.36 -0.55 4.96
CA GLN A 136 21.13 -1.24 4.57
C GLN A 136 20.81 -1.07 3.08
N THR A 137 21.31 -0.01 2.46
CA THR A 137 21.15 0.26 1.02
C THR A 137 22.33 -0.22 0.18
N GLN A 138 23.42 -0.67 0.81
CA GLN A 138 24.70 -0.92 0.14
C GLN A 138 24.64 -2.00 -0.94
N PHE A 139 23.75 -2.98 -0.79
CA PHE A 139 23.72 -4.16 -1.66
C PHE A 139 22.95 -3.97 -2.97
N ARG A 140 21.98 -3.04 -3.03
CA ARG A 140 21.24 -2.73 -4.28
C ARG A 140 21.39 -1.30 -4.79
N GLY A 141 21.96 -0.41 -4.00
CA GLY A 141 22.13 0.99 -4.40
C GLY A 141 20.78 1.66 -4.67
N LEU A 142 20.65 2.26 -5.86
CA LEU A 142 19.50 3.08 -6.28
C LEU A 142 18.85 2.57 -7.56
N GLU A 143 19.07 1.28 -7.88
CA GLU A 143 18.41 0.62 -9.00
C GLU A 143 16.88 0.63 -8.82
N PRO A 144 16.10 0.78 -9.91
CA PRO A 144 14.66 0.71 -9.84
C PRO A 144 14.19 -0.62 -9.22
N PHE A 145 13.12 -0.55 -8.43
CA PHE A 145 12.49 -1.75 -7.91
C PHE A 145 11.89 -2.56 -9.07
N TYR A 146 11.82 -3.88 -8.91
CA TYR A 146 11.10 -4.73 -9.86
C TYR A 146 9.71 -5.06 -9.32
N TRP A 147 8.82 -5.56 -10.19
CA TRP A 147 7.46 -5.90 -9.81
C TRP A 147 7.05 -7.25 -10.38
N LYS A 148 6.13 -7.93 -9.69
CA LYS A 148 5.38 -9.08 -10.23
C LYS A 148 3.92 -8.93 -9.85
N ARG A 149 3.03 -9.37 -10.73
CA ARG A 149 1.61 -9.51 -10.40
C ARG A 149 1.38 -10.88 -9.80
N MET A 150 0.68 -10.93 -8.68
CA MET A 150 0.28 -12.20 -8.09
C MET A 150 -0.67 -12.92 -9.04
N LYS A 151 -0.53 -14.24 -9.07
CA LYS A 151 -1.43 -15.16 -9.75
C LYS A 151 -2.20 -15.94 -8.70
N ASP A 152 -3.18 -16.71 -9.12
CA ASP A 152 -3.94 -17.61 -8.24
C ASP A 152 -4.58 -16.84 -7.07
N ILE A 153 -5.21 -15.71 -7.39
CA ILE A 153 -6.06 -14.92 -6.50
C ILE A 153 -7.46 -14.83 -7.11
N TYR A 154 -8.47 -14.56 -6.27
CA TYR A 154 -9.84 -14.33 -6.74
C TYR A 154 -9.89 -13.23 -7.80
N ILE A 155 -10.64 -13.50 -8.88
CA ILE A 155 -10.83 -12.58 -10.00
C ILE A 155 -12.17 -11.89 -9.84
N ASN A 156 -12.13 -10.58 -9.67
CA ASN A 156 -13.31 -9.75 -9.58
C ASN A 156 -13.90 -9.49 -10.97
N GLU A 157 -15.07 -10.06 -11.23
CA GLU A 157 -15.84 -9.79 -12.45
C GLU A 157 -16.88 -8.68 -12.25
N ARG A 158 -17.06 -8.19 -11.02
CA ARG A 158 -18.11 -7.22 -10.63
C ARG A 158 -17.56 -5.80 -10.54
N SER A 159 -18.40 -4.82 -10.85
CA SER A 159 -18.00 -3.42 -10.76
C SER A 159 -18.01 -2.91 -9.31
N GLY A 160 -17.05 -2.07 -8.96
CA GLY A 160 -17.00 -1.40 -7.66
C GLY A 160 -16.40 -2.21 -6.49
N ASP A 161 -15.91 -3.42 -6.75
CA ASP A 161 -15.30 -4.29 -5.72
C ASP A 161 -13.77 -4.18 -5.63
N CYS A 162 -13.10 -3.59 -6.64
CA CYS A 162 -11.63 -3.52 -6.70
C CYS A 162 -11.00 -2.83 -5.48
N GLY A 163 -11.65 -1.81 -4.92
CA GLY A 163 -11.19 -1.13 -3.71
C GLY A 163 -11.18 -2.05 -2.48
N PRO A 164 -12.36 -2.51 -2.02
CA PRO A 164 -12.46 -3.45 -0.88
C PRO A 164 -11.59 -4.71 -1.05
N LEU A 165 -11.55 -5.30 -2.25
CA LEU A 165 -10.74 -6.48 -2.52
C LEU A 165 -9.24 -6.19 -2.42
N SER A 166 -8.75 -5.07 -2.96
CA SER A 166 -7.35 -4.68 -2.84
C SER A 166 -6.92 -4.55 -1.37
N ILE A 167 -7.79 -3.99 -0.53
CA ILE A 167 -7.57 -3.90 0.91
C ILE A 167 -7.50 -5.30 1.53
N LYS A 168 -8.44 -6.17 1.18
CA LYS A 168 -8.53 -7.52 1.74
C LYS A 168 -7.37 -8.42 1.31
N PHE A 169 -6.92 -8.32 0.08
CA PHE A 169 -5.74 -9.03 -0.40
C PHE A 169 -4.47 -8.60 0.34
N MET A 170 -4.27 -7.31 0.57
CA MET A 170 -3.14 -6.84 1.41
C MET A 170 -3.23 -7.39 2.83
N GLU A 171 -4.43 -7.45 3.41
CA GLU A 171 -4.65 -8.07 4.72
C GLU A 171 -4.28 -9.56 4.69
N PHE A 172 -4.77 -10.34 3.72
CA PHE A 172 -4.42 -11.75 3.58
C PHE A 172 -2.92 -11.97 3.40
N HIS A 173 -2.29 -11.20 2.50
CA HIS A 173 -0.87 -11.29 2.25
C HIS A 173 -0.03 -10.97 3.49
N ALA A 174 -0.41 -9.97 4.28
CA ALA A 174 0.26 -9.63 5.53
C ALA A 174 0.16 -10.76 6.58
N HIS A 175 -0.89 -11.58 6.52
CA HIS A 175 -1.10 -12.74 7.39
C HIS A 175 -0.60 -14.06 6.78
N GLY A 176 0.19 -14.00 5.70
CA GLY A 176 0.74 -15.21 5.06
C GLY A 176 -0.27 -16.02 4.24
N ASP A 177 -1.30 -15.36 3.71
CA ASP A 177 -2.37 -15.93 2.89
C ASP A 177 -3.08 -17.14 3.55
N PRO A 178 -3.74 -16.93 4.70
CA PRO A 178 -4.37 -18.02 5.44
C PRO A 178 -5.58 -18.58 4.70
N ALA A 179 -5.99 -19.82 5.02
CA ALA A 179 -7.21 -20.44 4.49
C ALA A 179 -8.43 -19.50 4.67
N PRO A 180 -9.29 -19.33 3.65
CA PRO A 180 -9.39 -20.11 2.41
C PRO A 180 -8.44 -19.68 1.28
N HIS A 181 -7.39 -18.90 1.59
CA HIS A 181 -6.50 -18.24 0.63
C HIS A 181 -7.20 -17.15 -0.19
N MET A 182 -6.43 -16.26 -0.79
CA MET A 182 -6.94 -15.23 -1.69
C MET A 182 -7.67 -15.82 -2.90
N SER A 183 -7.29 -17.02 -3.35
CA SER A 183 -7.96 -17.77 -4.43
C SER A 183 -9.33 -18.32 -4.03
N GLY A 184 -9.55 -18.62 -2.75
CA GLY A 184 -10.79 -19.20 -2.24
C GLY A 184 -11.87 -18.18 -1.88
N ILE A 185 -11.63 -16.88 -2.10
CA ILE A 185 -12.66 -15.85 -1.93
C ILE A 185 -13.80 -16.10 -2.93
N THR A 186 -15.03 -15.89 -2.48
CA THR A 186 -16.25 -16.02 -3.29
C THR A 186 -17.00 -14.69 -3.35
N ASP A 187 -17.89 -14.51 -4.31
CA ASP A 187 -18.74 -13.31 -4.43
C ASP A 187 -19.53 -13.03 -3.15
N ILE A 188 -20.01 -14.08 -2.48
CA ILE A 188 -20.71 -13.97 -1.19
C ILE A 188 -19.77 -13.42 -0.12
N ALA A 189 -18.54 -13.92 -0.05
CA ALA A 189 -17.54 -13.41 0.88
C ALA A 189 -17.17 -11.95 0.57
N VAL A 190 -17.19 -11.52 -0.70
CA VAL A 190 -17.00 -10.12 -1.07
C VAL A 190 -18.17 -9.25 -0.59
N ASP A 191 -19.41 -9.72 -0.71
CA ASP A 191 -20.58 -8.99 -0.22
C ASP A 191 -20.54 -8.80 1.29
N ASP A 192 -20.16 -9.85 2.03
CA ASP A 192 -20.03 -9.81 3.48
C ASP A 192 -18.84 -8.95 3.92
N LEU A 193 -17.72 -9.02 3.20
CA LEU A 193 -16.56 -8.14 3.39
C LEU A 193 -16.96 -6.66 3.29
N ARG A 194 -17.75 -6.29 2.27
CA ARG A 194 -18.20 -4.90 2.07
C ARG A 194 -19.06 -4.42 3.23
N LYS A 195 -20.01 -5.26 3.68
CA LYS A 195 -20.84 -4.97 4.87
C LYS A 195 -19.97 -4.80 6.11
N GLN A 196 -19.00 -5.69 6.31
CA GLN A 196 -18.11 -5.65 7.45
C GLN A 196 -17.27 -4.37 7.47
N TYR A 197 -16.67 -3.97 6.35
CA TYR A 197 -15.94 -2.70 6.26
C TYR A 197 -16.81 -1.48 6.55
N ALA A 198 -18.06 -1.46 6.07
CA ALA A 198 -18.99 -0.38 6.39
C ALA A 198 -19.27 -0.31 7.90
N MET A 199 -19.54 -1.46 8.54
CA MET A 199 -19.79 -1.56 9.97
C MET A 199 -18.55 -1.21 10.81
N ASP A 200 -17.37 -1.62 10.38
CA ASP A 200 -16.11 -1.33 11.06
C ASP A 200 -15.81 0.17 11.04
N VAL A 201 -15.97 0.82 9.88
CA VAL A 201 -15.80 2.27 9.75
C VAL A 201 -16.81 3.00 10.62
N TYR A 202 -18.07 2.57 10.62
CA TYR A 202 -19.11 3.15 11.48
C TYR A 202 -18.73 3.04 12.97
N LYS A 203 -18.32 1.85 13.42
CA LYS A 203 -17.97 1.62 14.84
C LYS A 203 -16.69 2.33 15.27
N THR A 204 -15.70 2.44 14.39
CA THR A 204 -14.38 2.98 14.74
C THR A 204 -14.29 4.49 14.62
N ILE A 205 -15.07 5.11 13.72
CA ILE A 205 -14.96 6.54 13.41
C ILE A 205 -16.25 7.29 13.73
N VAL A 206 -17.40 6.72 13.37
CA VAL A 206 -18.67 7.44 13.46
C VAL A 206 -19.23 7.38 14.88
N LEU A 207 -19.36 6.20 15.48
CA LEU A 207 -19.89 6.06 16.85
C LEU A 207 -19.11 6.89 17.89
N PRO A 208 -17.76 6.88 17.93
CA PRO A 208 -17.02 7.69 18.90
C PRO A 208 -17.23 9.20 18.71
N ALA A 209 -17.52 9.66 17.49
CA ALA A 209 -17.79 11.07 17.23
C ALA A 209 -19.14 11.53 17.81
N TYR A 210 -20.11 10.63 17.97
CA TYR A 210 -21.40 10.91 18.59
C TYR A 210 -21.44 10.68 20.11
N HIS A 211 -20.46 9.94 20.65
CA HIS A 211 -20.41 9.56 22.07
C HIS A 211 -19.13 10.04 22.76
N ALA A 212 -18.56 11.17 22.32
CA ALA A 212 -17.43 11.78 23.02
C ALA A 212 -17.80 11.96 24.51
N PRO A 213 -16.98 11.47 25.45
CA PRO A 213 -17.29 11.60 26.87
C PRO A 213 -17.47 13.07 27.22
N THR A 214 -18.67 13.43 27.66
CA THR A 214 -18.91 14.66 28.39
C THR A 214 -18.22 14.49 29.73
N PHE A 215 -16.97 14.91 29.83
CA PHE A 215 -16.32 15.06 31.13
C PHE A 215 -17.03 16.19 31.90
N PRO A 216 -17.43 15.97 33.16
CA PRO A 216 -17.78 17.07 34.06
C PRO A 216 -16.55 17.93 34.39
#